data_AF-A0A0R1VBL1-F1
#
_entry.id   AF-A0A0R1VBL1-F1
#
_cell.length_a   1.000
_cell.length_b   1.000
_cell.length_c   1.000
_cell.angle_alpha   90.00
_cell.angle_beta   90.00
_cell.angle_gamma   90.00
#
_symmetry.space_group_name_H-M   'P 1'
#
loop_
_entity.id
_entity.type
_entity.pdbx_description
1 polymer ?
#
loop_
_entity_poly.entity_id
_entity_poly.type
_entity_poly.pdbx_seq_one_letter_code
_entity_poly.pdbx_strand_id
1 'polypeptide(L)'
;MKVESWQGIKGKLVHDDQELADQKQLQARLASDGLPIDEARQAMIKKTVKRQLKIEPIKLSGWFNRHQDSHNAKKVDQLVSEKPTHQYKQIKNEMTFFGESFLEGFLGFYGLEVDNALGRYEHNLHVLEAQELGQSEKEYYLATSENGRVKLATDPLPSQQIAEEQLNKFYQREPEETQAEQIQLRTSEDDGKEE
;
A
#
# COMPACT_ATOMS: atom_id res chain seq x y z
N MET A 1 14.40 11.82 20.04
CA MET A 1 14.06 11.78 18.60
C MET A 1 14.25 10.39 18.06
N LYS A 2 13.25 9.83 17.39
CA LYS A 2 13.30 8.52 16.78
C LYS A 2 13.21 8.61 15.26
N VAL A 3 13.90 7.71 14.59
CA VAL A 3 13.85 7.52 13.14
C VAL A 3 13.22 6.17 12.86
N GLU A 4 12.17 6.17 12.04
CA GLU A 4 11.52 4.96 11.55
C GLU A 4 11.83 4.73 10.07
N SER A 5 12.08 3.47 9.71
CA SER A 5 12.20 3.01 8.33
C SER A 5 11.35 1.76 8.15
N TRP A 6 10.39 1.85 7.22
CA TRP A 6 9.41 0.81 6.97
C TRP A 6 9.80 -0.05 5.77
N GLN A 7 9.66 -1.37 5.89
CA GLN A 7 9.97 -2.30 4.80
C GLN A 7 9.22 -1.94 3.51
N GLY A 8 9.96 -1.86 2.39
CA GLY A 8 9.39 -1.53 1.08
C GLY A 8 8.97 -0.07 0.88
N ILE A 9 9.11 0.79 1.90
CA ILE A 9 8.72 2.20 1.85
C ILE A 9 9.94 3.09 1.65
N LYS A 10 9.85 4.04 0.71
CA LYS A 10 10.94 4.96 0.40
C LYS A 10 10.86 6.19 1.29
N GLY A 11 11.82 6.33 2.18
CA GLY A 11 11.93 7.46 3.10
C GLY A 11 12.14 6.98 4.52
N LYS A 12 12.36 7.93 5.42
CA LYS A 12 12.40 7.70 6.86
C LYS A 12 11.51 8.74 7.54
N LEU A 13 10.80 8.33 8.57
CA LEU A 13 10.04 9.24 9.42
C LEU A 13 10.92 9.65 10.60
N VAL A 14 10.97 10.94 10.90
CA VAL A 14 11.66 11.45 12.09
C VAL A 14 10.60 12.08 12.98
N HIS A 15 10.50 11.63 14.21
CA HIS A 15 9.57 12.14 15.20
C HIS A 15 10.26 12.29 16.55
N ASP A 16 9.75 13.16 17.41
CA ASP A 16 10.34 13.39 18.72
C ASP A 16 9.32 13.05 19.82
N ASP A 17 9.74 12.20 20.76
CA ASP A 17 8.95 11.82 21.93
C ASP A 17 9.43 12.57 23.20
N GLN A 18 10.52 13.36 23.16
CA GLN A 18 11.08 14.05 24.33
C GLN A 18 11.63 15.46 24.03
N GLU A 19 11.52 16.37 25.00
CA GLU A 19 12.13 17.70 24.93
C GLU A 19 13.65 17.65 25.15
N LEU A 20 14.51 18.07 24.20
CA LEU A 20 15.96 18.21 24.44
C LEU A 20 16.71 19.28 23.60
N ALA A 21 17.76 19.81 24.23
CA ALA A 21 18.29 21.17 24.15
C ALA A 21 18.91 21.72 22.83
N ASP A 22 19.06 20.96 21.75
CA ASP A 22 19.58 21.48 20.45
C ASP A 22 18.43 21.82 19.46
N GLN A 23 17.39 22.36 20.06
CA GLN A 23 16.00 22.15 19.69
C GLN A 23 15.45 23.24 18.76
N LYS A 24 15.94 24.48 18.85
CA LYS A 24 15.20 25.63 18.30
C LYS A 24 15.05 25.62 16.79
N GLN A 25 16.06 25.23 16.03
CA GLN A 25 15.95 25.22 14.55
C GLN A 25 15.12 24.05 14.03
N LEU A 26 15.25 22.87 14.65
CA LEU A 26 14.46 21.70 14.26
C LEU A 26 13.01 21.82 14.77
N GLN A 27 12.81 22.30 15.99
CA GLN A 27 11.48 22.68 16.52
C GLN A 27 10.85 23.78 15.70
N ALA A 28 11.58 24.83 15.30
CA ALA A 28 10.98 25.88 14.48
C ALA A 28 10.46 25.32 13.14
N ARG A 29 11.21 24.39 12.52
CA ARG A 29 10.77 23.69 11.30
C ARG A 29 9.64 22.69 11.55
N LEU A 30 9.68 21.92 12.65
CA LEU A 30 8.61 20.99 13.01
C LEU A 30 7.34 21.74 13.47
N ALA A 31 7.47 22.92 14.06
CA ALA A 31 6.36 23.77 14.45
C ALA A 31 5.74 24.48 13.24
N SER A 32 6.52 24.79 12.20
CA SER A 32 6.01 25.40 10.97
C SER A 32 5.45 24.38 9.97
N ASP A 33 6.15 23.25 9.80
CA ASP A 33 5.92 22.30 8.69
C ASP A 33 5.66 20.86 9.19
N GLY A 34 5.61 20.64 10.51
CA GLY A 34 5.36 19.32 11.08
C GLY A 34 3.92 18.87 10.86
N LEU A 35 3.76 17.57 10.67
CA LEU A 35 2.46 16.91 10.57
C LEU A 35 2.31 15.97 11.77
N PRO A 36 1.07 15.69 12.21
CA PRO A 36 0.81 14.61 13.14
C PRO A 36 1.48 13.32 12.66
N ILE A 37 2.11 12.58 13.58
CA ILE A 37 2.96 11.43 13.23
C ILE A 37 2.21 10.38 12.40
N ASP A 38 0.96 10.10 12.75
CA ASP A 38 0.10 9.15 12.05
C ASP A 38 -0.17 9.61 10.61
N GLU A 39 -0.47 10.90 10.40
CA GLU A 39 -0.68 11.49 9.08
C GLU A 39 0.60 11.47 8.24
N ALA A 40 1.74 11.80 8.85
CA ALA A 40 3.04 11.79 8.19
C ALA A 40 3.42 10.36 7.73
N ARG A 41 3.20 9.37 8.61
CA ARG A 41 3.45 7.95 8.31
C ARG A 41 2.55 7.46 7.19
N GLN A 42 1.24 7.72 7.29
CA GLN A 42 0.28 7.32 6.26
C GLN A 42 0.61 7.98 4.91
N ALA A 43 0.93 9.27 4.90
CA ALA A 43 1.31 9.98 3.68
C ALA A 43 2.60 9.43 3.05
N MET A 44 3.60 9.10 3.86
CA MET A 44 4.86 8.49 3.41
C MET A 44 4.61 7.13 2.75
N ILE A 45 3.81 6.28 3.38
CA ILE A 45 3.43 4.96 2.85
C ILE A 45 2.63 5.14 1.55
N LYS A 46 1.54 5.92 1.58
CA LYS A 46 0.67 6.18 0.42
C LYS A 46 1.46 6.71 -0.77
N LYS A 47 2.44 7.59 -0.55
CA LYS A 47 3.31 8.13 -1.60
C LYS A 47 4.18 7.07 -2.24
N THR A 48 4.72 6.14 -1.46
CA THR A 48 5.53 5.04 -2.01
C THR A 48 4.66 4.06 -2.79
N VAL A 49 3.52 3.65 -2.22
CA VAL A 49 2.54 2.77 -2.87
C VAL A 49 2.09 3.35 -4.22
N LYS A 50 1.69 4.63 -4.26
CA LYS A 50 1.31 5.34 -5.50
C LYS A 50 2.35 5.25 -6.61
N ARG A 51 3.65 5.28 -6.26
CA ARG A 51 4.77 5.24 -7.21
C ARG A 51 5.09 3.82 -7.71
N GLN A 52 4.78 2.81 -6.90
CA GLN A 52 5.03 1.40 -7.22
C GLN A 52 3.85 0.75 -7.95
N LEU A 53 2.65 1.36 -7.86
CA LEU A 53 1.45 0.85 -8.46
C LEU A 53 1.56 0.70 -9.99
N LYS A 54 1.00 -0.41 -10.49
CA LYS A 54 0.75 -0.66 -11.90
C LYS A 54 -0.75 -0.82 -12.11
N ILE A 55 -1.27 -0.26 -13.19
CA ILE A 55 -2.64 -0.50 -13.64
C ILE A 55 -2.59 -1.53 -14.75
N GLU A 56 -3.04 -2.73 -14.44
CA GLU A 56 -3.21 -3.80 -15.42
C GLU A 56 -4.38 -3.45 -16.36
N PRO A 57 -4.19 -3.44 -17.69
CA PRO A 57 -5.22 -3.12 -18.66
C PRO A 57 -6.50 -3.96 -18.47
N ILE A 58 -6.36 -5.25 -18.17
CA ILE A 58 -7.50 -6.15 -17.97
C ILE A 58 -8.40 -5.71 -16.80
N LYS A 59 -7.81 -5.21 -15.71
CA LYS A 59 -8.57 -4.74 -14.53
C LYS A 59 -9.30 -3.44 -14.82
N LEU A 60 -8.65 -2.51 -15.51
CA LEU A 60 -9.25 -1.24 -15.93
C LEU A 60 -10.39 -1.46 -16.93
N SER A 61 -10.18 -2.31 -17.94
CA SER A 61 -11.24 -2.69 -18.90
C SER A 61 -12.42 -3.35 -18.18
N GLY A 62 -12.13 -4.27 -17.24
CA GLY A 62 -13.14 -4.86 -16.37
C GLY A 62 -13.91 -3.83 -15.53
N TRP A 63 -13.23 -2.79 -15.02
CA TRP A 63 -13.89 -1.70 -14.29
C TRP A 63 -14.89 -0.95 -15.16
N PHE A 64 -14.51 -0.58 -16.39
CA PHE A 64 -15.44 0.09 -17.32
C PHE A 64 -16.64 -0.80 -17.67
N ASN A 65 -16.42 -2.09 -17.94
CA ASN A 65 -17.51 -3.03 -18.22
C ASN A 65 -18.48 -3.16 -17.03
N ARG A 66 -17.97 -3.21 -15.79
CA ARG A 66 -18.83 -3.21 -14.58
C ARG A 66 -19.66 -1.94 -14.43
N HIS A 67 -19.22 -0.82 -15.00
CA HIS A 67 -19.96 0.45 -15.04
C HIS A 67 -20.76 0.63 -16.35
N GLN A 68 -21.02 -0.47 -17.07
CA GLN A 68 -21.78 -0.46 -18.33
C GLN A 68 -21.16 0.38 -19.46
N ASP A 69 -19.87 0.70 -19.37
CA ASP A 69 -19.15 1.51 -20.35
C ASP A 69 -18.23 0.64 -21.23
N SER A 70 -18.86 -0.22 -22.04
CA SER A 70 -18.11 -1.10 -22.96
C SER A 70 -17.34 -0.34 -24.04
N HIS A 71 -17.72 0.91 -24.33
CA HIS A 71 -17.02 1.75 -25.29
C HIS A 71 -15.64 2.16 -24.75
N ASN A 72 -15.58 2.68 -23.53
CA ASN A 72 -14.30 3.01 -22.89
C ASN A 72 -13.52 1.75 -22.51
N ALA A 73 -14.18 0.63 -22.19
CA ALA A 73 -13.50 -0.64 -21.95
C ALA A 73 -12.62 -1.09 -23.12
N LYS A 74 -13.04 -0.85 -24.37
CA LYS A 74 -12.26 -1.16 -25.59
C LYS A 74 -11.08 -0.21 -25.81
N LYS A 75 -11.18 1.04 -25.36
CA LYS A 75 -10.08 2.02 -25.50
C LYS A 75 -8.88 1.67 -24.62
N VAL A 76 -9.08 0.84 -23.59
CA VAL A 76 -8.00 0.39 -22.69
C VAL A 76 -6.89 -0.34 -23.45
N ASP A 77 -7.21 -1.06 -24.53
CA ASP A 77 -6.25 -1.76 -25.37
C ASP A 77 -5.25 -0.81 -26.06
N GLN A 78 -5.55 0.48 -26.12
CA GLN A 78 -4.68 1.51 -26.70
C GLN A 78 -3.71 2.13 -25.67
N LEU A 79 -3.78 1.75 -24.39
CA LEU A 79 -2.82 2.20 -23.38
C LEU A 79 -1.48 1.48 -23.57
N VAL A 80 -0.42 2.27 -23.77
CA VAL A 80 0.92 1.72 -24.13
C VAL A 80 1.77 1.30 -22.94
N SER A 81 1.30 1.56 -21.72
CA SER A 81 2.05 1.31 -20.49
C SER A 81 1.10 0.93 -19.36
N GLU A 82 1.60 0.17 -18.40
CA GLU A 82 0.91 -0.11 -17.14
C GLU A 82 1.19 0.96 -16.07
N LYS A 83 2.10 1.91 -16.34
CA LYS A 83 2.48 2.94 -15.37
C LYS A 83 1.40 4.04 -15.34
N PRO A 84 0.74 4.30 -14.19
CA PRO A 84 -0.35 5.28 -14.12
C PRO A 84 0.03 6.68 -14.58
N THR A 85 1.25 7.13 -14.30
CA THR A 85 1.75 8.44 -14.74
C THR A 85 1.89 8.55 -16.25
N HIS A 86 2.29 7.46 -16.92
CA HIS A 86 2.40 7.41 -18.38
C HIS A 86 1.01 7.33 -19.02
N GLN A 87 0.14 6.48 -18.49
CA GLN A 87 -1.26 6.36 -18.94
C GLN A 87 -2.00 7.69 -18.81
N TYR A 88 -1.92 8.36 -17.65
CA TYR A 88 -2.52 9.67 -17.45
C TYR A 88 -2.03 10.69 -18.49
N LYS A 89 -0.72 10.74 -18.74
CA LYS A 89 -0.14 11.64 -19.75
C LYS A 89 -0.65 11.32 -21.16
N GLN A 90 -0.73 10.05 -21.53
CA GLN A 90 -1.26 9.61 -22.81
C GLN A 90 -2.73 10.04 -22.96
N ILE A 91 -3.59 9.67 -22.01
CA ILE A 91 -5.03 10.00 -22.00
C ILE A 91 -5.25 11.50 -22.13
N LYS A 92 -4.48 12.29 -21.35
CA LYS A 92 -4.57 13.75 -21.40
C LYS A 92 -4.15 14.35 -22.74
N ASN A 93 -3.11 13.80 -23.37
CA ASN A 93 -2.61 14.29 -24.66
C ASN A 93 -3.52 13.88 -25.82
N GLU A 94 -4.14 12.71 -25.74
CA GLU A 94 -5.03 12.13 -26.75
C GLU A 94 -6.51 12.29 -26.35
N MET A 95 -6.86 13.43 -25.73
CA MET A 95 -8.19 13.69 -25.18
C MET A 95 -9.31 13.55 -26.22
N THR A 96 -9.06 13.90 -27.49
CA THR A 96 -10.05 13.70 -28.57
C THR A 96 -10.38 12.22 -28.80
N PHE A 97 -9.44 11.32 -28.56
CA PHE A 97 -9.63 9.88 -28.72
C PHE A 97 -10.20 9.24 -27.44
N PHE A 98 -9.55 9.48 -26.29
CA PHE A 98 -9.96 8.88 -25.03
C PHE A 98 -11.27 9.51 -24.52
N GLY A 99 -11.36 10.84 -24.59
CA GLY A 99 -12.50 11.60 -24.08
C GLY A 99 -12.45 11.78 -22.56
N GLU A 100 -13.25 12.74 -22.08
CA GLU A 100 -13.34 13.07 -20.66
C GLU A 100 -13.89 11.92 -19.82
N SER A 101 -14.88 11.17 -20.33
CA SER A 101 -15.45 10.02 -19.62
C SER A 101 -14.44 8.90 -19.38
N PHE A 102 -13.51 8.68 -20.31
CA PHE A 102 -12.43 7.72 -20.10
C PHE A 102 -11.45 8.23 -19.04
N LEU A 103 -11.09 9.51 -19.06
CA LEU A 103 -10.20 10.10 -18.05
C LEU A 103 -10.81 10.01 -16.66
N GLU A 104 -12.09 10.35 -16.52
CA GLU A 104 -12.83 10.25 -15.26
C GLU A 104 -12.83 8.80 -14.74
N GLY A 105 -13.18 7.84 -15.60
CA GLY A 105 -13.16 6.43 -15.24
C GLY A 105 -11.78 5.91 -14.86
N PHE A 106 -10.74 6.33 -15.60
CA PHE A 106 -9.35 6.00 -15.28
C PHE A 106 -8.94 6.57 -13.91
N LEU A 107 -9.29 7.82 -13.60
CA LEU A 107 -8.95 8.44 -12.31
C LEU A 107 -9.70 7.79 -11.15
N GLY A 108 -10.98 7.44 -11.35
CA GLY A 108 -11.77 6.69 -10.38
C GLY A 108 -11.17 5.32 -10.09
N PHE A 109 -10.82 4.56 -11.13
CA PHE A 109 -10.16 3.27 -10.98
C PHE A 109 -8.78 3.39 -10.32
N TYR A 110 -7.96 4.37 -10.74
CA TYR A 110 -6.65 4.61 -10.14
C TYR A 110 -6.74 4.93 -8.64
N GLY A 111 -7.71 5.77 -8.25
CA GLY A 111 -7.97 6.09 -6.84
C GLY A 111 -8.24 4.83 -6.02
N LEU A 112 -9.15 3.98 -6.52
CA LEU A 112 -9.49 2.70 -5.89
C LEU A 112 -8.27 1.78 -5.75
N GLU A 113 -7.46 1.63 -6.80
CA GLU A 113 -6.26 0.79 -6.76
C GLU A 113 -5.20 1.31 -5.78
N VAL A 114 -5.07 2.64 -5.66
CA VAL A 114 -4.19 3.25 -4.66
C VAL A 114 -4.66 2.93 -3.25
N ASP A 115 -5.96 3.09 -2.97
CA ASP A 115 -6.51 2.85 -1.63
C ASP A 115 -6.47 1.35 -1.28
N ASN A 116 -6.73 0.47 -2.25
CA ASN A 116 -6.56 -0.97 -2.10
C ASN A 116 -5.10 -1.35 -1.81
N ALA A 117 -4.16 -0.78 -2.54
CA ALA A 117 -2.74 -1.07 -2.34
C ALA A 117 -2.22 -0.51 -1.01
N LEU A 118 -2.70 0.66 -0.59
CA LEU A 118 -2.43 1.20 0.74
C LEU A 118 -3.00 0.28 1.82
N GLY A 119 -4.27 -0.13 1.69
CA GLY A 119 -4.92 -1.04 2.62
C GLY A 119 -4.15 -2.37 2.75
N ARG A 120 -3.76 -2.99 1.64
CA ARG A 120 -2.92 -4.21 1.66
C ARG A 120 -1.60 -3.99 2.40
N TYR A 121 -0.96 -2.84 2.21
CA TYR A 121 0.25 -2.52 2.96
C TYR A 121 -0.08 -2.38 4.46
N GLU A 122 -1.05 -1.54 4.82
CA GLU A 122 -1.35 -1.22 6.22
C GLU A 122 -1.80 -2.44 7.06
N HIS A 123 -2.50 -3.41 6.45
CA HIS A 123 -2.99 -4.62 7.14
C HIS A 123 -1.94 -5.72 7.29
N ASN A 124 -0.89 -5.70 6.46
CA ASN A 124 0.13 -6.72 6.45
C ASN A 124 1.22 -6.41 7.47
N LEU A 125 1.82 -7.45 8.06
CA LEU A 125 3.03 -7.32 8.86
C LEU A 125 4.21 -6.91 7.97
N HIS A 126 4.99 -5.96 8.46
CA HIS A 126 6.23 -5.49 7.86
C HIS A 126 7.35 -5.43 8.89
N VAL A 127 8.59 -5.45 8.41
CA VAL A 127 9.73 -5.07 9.25
C VAL A 127 9.74 -3.55 9.45
N LEU A 128 9.77 -3.13 10.71
CA LEU A 128 10.02 -1.76 11.14
C LEU A 128 11.43 -1.67 11.73
N GLU A 129 12.29 -0.86 11.12
CA GLU A 129 13.56 -0.43 11.72
C GLU A 129 13.33 0.87 12.48
N ALA A 130 13.61 0.88 13.77
CA ALA A 130 13.58 2.06 14.63
C ALA A 130 14.97 2.37 15.16
N GLN A 131 15.31 3.65 15.28
CA GLN A 131 16.59 4.10 15.81
C GLN A 131 16.41 5.39 16.60
N GLU A 132 16.92 5.44 17.84
CA GLU A 132 17.01 6.69 18.59
C GLU A 132 18.16 7.55 18.02
N LEU A 133 17.87 8.83 17.75
CA LEU A 133 18.82 9.78 17.19
C LEU A 133 19.99 9.98 18.18
N GLY A 134 21.21 9.75 17.72
CA GLY A 134 22.41 9.83 18.55
C GLY A 134 22.87 8.48 19.12
N GLN A 135 22.08 7.42 18.98
CA GLN A 135 22.51 6.05 19.24
C GLN A 135 22.86 5.33 17.92
N SER A 136 23.85 4.45 17.96
CA SER A 136 24.23 3.61 16.81
C SER A 136 23.36 2.36 16.69
N GLU A 137 22.76 1.93 17.80
CA GLU A 137 21.96 0.71 17.85
C GLU A 137 20.61 0.92 17.17
N LYS A 138 20.22 -0.10 16.40
CA LYS A 138 18.95 -0.16 15.69
C LYS A 138 18.12 -1.27 16.29
N GLU A 139 16.83 -1.00 16.44
CA GLU A 139 15.85 -1.97 16.88
C GLU A 139 15.00 -2.38 15.68
N TYR A 140 14.67 -3.67 15.61
CA TYR A 140 13.86 -4.23 14.53
C TYR A 140 12.60 -4.84 15.11
N TYR A 141 11.46 -4.60 14.49
CA TYR A 141 10.18 -5.12 14.95
C TYR A 141 9.39 -5.67 13.78
N LEU A 142 8.47 -6.59 14.04
CA LEU A 142 7.35 -6.83 13.14
C LEU A 142 6.20 -5.92 13.55
N ALA A 143 5.65 -5.15 12.61
CA ALA A 143 4.62 -4.17 12.90
C ALA A 143 3.62 -4.02 11.75
N THR A 144 2.42 -3.57 12.09
CA THR A 144 1.44 -3.03 11.13
C THR A 144 1.31 -1.51 11.32
N SER A 145 0.82 -0.81 10.28
CA SER A 145 0.65 0.65 10.27
C SER A 145 -0.75 1.04 9.79
N GLU A 146 -1.79 0.66 10.53
CA GLU A 146 -3.19 0.95 10.18
C GLU A 146 -3.53 2.44 10.33
N ASN A 147 -3.87 3.11 9.22
CA ASN A 147 -4.10 4.56 9.19
C ASN A 147 -2.95 5.36 9.82
N GLY A 148 -1.73 4.90 9.58
CA GLY A 148 -0.53 5.47 10.19
C GLY A 148 -0.32 5.09 11.65
N ARG A 149 -1.21 4.39 12.35
CA ARG A 149 -0.95 3.96 13.73
C ARG A 149 -0.11 2.69 13.77
N VAL A 150 0.98 2.72 14.52
CA VAL A 150 1.88 1.57 14.66
C VAL A 150 1.35 0.60 15.70
N LYS A 151 1.26 -0.68 15.32
CA LYS A 151 1.04 -1.79 16.25
C LYS A 151 2.22 -2.75 16.14
N LEU A 152 2.97 -2.89 17.23
CA LEU A 152 4.07 -3.85 17.31
C LEU A 152 3.52 -5.25 17.58
N ALA A 153 3.97 -6.23 16.82
CA ALA A 153 3.62 -7.64 16.97
C ALA A 153 4.70 -8.46 17.70
N THR A 154 5.89 -7.90 17.86
CA THR A 154 7.03 -8.55 18.52
C THR A 154 7.75 -7.57 19.45
N ASP A 155 8.48 -8.14 20.42
CA ASP A 155 9.58 -7.46 21.09
C ASP A 155 10.73 -7.13 20.10
N PRO A 156 11.71 -6.29 20.50
CA PRO A 156 12.85 -5.96 19.64
C PRO A 156 13.60 -7.22 19.18
N LEU A 157 13.81 -7.31 17.87
CA LEU A 157 14.52 -8.40 17.21
C LEU A 157 16.00 -8.04 17.01
N PRO A 158 16.92 -9.01 17.10
CA PRO A 158 18.35 -8.70 17.15
C PRO A 158 18.94 -8.15 15.84
N SER A 159 18.29 -8.42 14.70
CA SER A 159 18.76 -7.95 13.40
C SER A 159 17.63 -7.91 12.37
N GLN A 160 17.84 -7.14 11.31
CA GLN A 160 16.94 -7.09 10.15
C GLN A 160 16.73 -8.47 9.53
N GLN A 161 17.80 -9.28 9.41
CA GLN A 161 17.75 -10.61 8.83
C GLN A 161 16.81 -11.54 9.63
N ILE A 162 16.90 -11.50 10.97
CA ILE A 162 16.02 -12.29 11.83
C ILE A 162 14.58 -11.80 11.73
N ALA A 163 14.36 -10.48 11.64
CA ALA A 163 13.02 -9.93 11.42
C ALA A 163 12.42 -10.39 10.07
N GLU A 164 13.20 -10.36 8.99
CA GLU A 164 12.76 -10.84 7.68
C GLU A 164 12.49 -12.36 7.67
N GLU A 165 13.32 -13.16 8.34
CA GLU A 165 13.09 -14.60 8.50
C GLU A 165 11.81 -14.90 9.30
N GLN A 166 11.57 -14.18 10.40
CA GLN A 166 10.35 -14.33 11.17
C GLN A 166 9.13 -13.89 10.36
N LEU A 167 9.22 -12.76 9.66
CA LEU A 167 8.16 -12.29 8.77
C LEU A 167 7.82 -13.33 7.69
N ASN A 168 8.84 -13.91 7.06
CA ASN A 168 8.64 -14.96 6.07
C ASN A 168 7.93 -16.19 6.65
N LYS A 169 8.18 -16.57 7.91
CA LYS A 169 7.44 -17.67 8.56
C LYS A 169 5.95 -17.38 8.72
N PHE A 170 5.56 -16.12 8.93
CA PHE A 170 4.14 -15.74 8.96
C PHE A 170 3.47 -15.93 7.60
N TYR A 171 4.15 -15.54 6.51
CA TYR A 171 3.59 -15.66 5.16
C TYR A 171 3.78 -17.02 4.49
N GLN A 172 4.72 -17.84 4.96
CA GLN A 172 4.92 -19.22 4.48
C GLN A 172 3.92 -20.22 5.08
N ARG A 173 3.14 -19.82 6.09
CA ARG A 173 2.17 -20.69 6.79
C ARG A 173 0.77 -20.76 6.17
N GLU A 174 0.56 -20.29 4.96
CA GLU A 174 -0.63 -20.66 4.17
C GLU A 174 -0.22 -21.29 2.85
N PRO A 175 -0.29 -22.63 2.78
CA PRO A 175 -1.33 -23.20 1.92
C PRO A 175 -1.91 -24.48 2.53
N GLU A 176 -3.22 -24.54 2.84
CA GLU A 176 -4.09 -25.70 2.52
C GLU A 176 -5.50 -25.64 3.17
N GLU A 177 -5.74 -24.95 4.29
CA GLU A 177 -7.05 -25.05 4.96
C GLU A 177 -8.16 -24.20 4.30
N THR A 178 -7.85 -23.06 3.69
CA THR A 178 -8.89 -22.17 3.11
C THR A 178 -9.39 -22.59 1.73
N GLN A 179 -8.67 -23.43 0.98
CA GLN A 179 -9.14 -23.94 -0.32
C GLN A 179 -9.94 -25.23 -0.18
N ALA A 180 -9.65 -26.07 0.82
CA ALA A 180 -10.39 -27.32 1.04
C ALA A 180 -11.84 -27.06 1.53
N GLU A 181 -12.07 -26.05 2.37
CA GLU A 181 -13.42 -25.71 2.83
C GLU A 181 -14.30 -25.09 1.73
N GLN A 182 -13.74 -24.27 0.83
CA GLN A 182 -14.52 -23.68 -0.27
C GLN A 182 -14.92 -24.70 -1.36
N ILE A 183 -14.16 -25.79 -1.52
CA ILE A 183 -14.49 -26.84 -2.50
C ILE A 183 -15.57 -27.78 -1.93
N GLN A 184 -15.54 -28.11 -0.62
CA GLN A 184 -16.57 -28.96 0.00
C GLN A 184 -17.94 -28.29 0.08
N LEU A 185 -18.00 -26.97 0.25
CA LEU A 185 -19.26 -26.21 0.23
C LEU A 185 -19.91 -26.13 -1.16
N ARG A 186 -19.16 -26.34 -2.24
CA ARG A 186 -19.71 -26.30 -3.62
C ARG A 186 -20.13 -27.66 -4.16
N THR A 187 -19.60 -28.76 -3.63
CA THR A 187 -19.99 -30.11 -4.06
C THR A 187 -21.17 -30.68 -3.28
N SER A 188 -21.59 -30.05 -2.18
CA SER A 188 -22.70 -30.51 -1.35
C SER A 188 -24.06 -29.86 -1.67
N GLU A 189 -24.10 -28.87 -2.59
CA GLU A 189 -25.35 -28.19 -3.00
C GLU A 189 -25.93 -28.67 -4.34
N ASP A 190 -25.27 -29.58 -5.09
CA ASP A 190 -25.71 -29.98 -6.45
C ASP A 190 -26.24 -31.43 -6.57
N ASP A 191 -26.25 -32.22 -5.49
CA ASP A 191 -26.76 -33.61 -5.50
C ASP A 191 -28.15 -33.72 -4.85
N GLY A 192 -29.15 -33.09 -5.48
CA GLY A 192 -30.53 -33.28 -5.03
C GLY A 192 -31.61 -32.57 -5.82
N LYS A 193 -31.94 -33.09 -7.02
CA LYS A 193 -33.31 -33.38 -7.51
C LYS A 193 -33.31 -33.70 -9.01
N GLU A 194 -33.10 -34.97 -9.34
CA GLU A 194 -33.83 -35.62 -10.43
C GLU A 194 -35.04 -36.32 -9.81
N GLU A 195 -36.25 -35.90 -10.17
CA GLU A 195 -37.45 -36.73 -10.41
C GLU A 195 -38.55 -35.89 -11.07
#